data_AF-A0A523U6I0-F1
#
_entry.id   AF-A0A523U6I0-F1
#
_cell.length_a   1.000
_cell.length_b   1.000
_cell.length_c   1.000
_cell.angle_alpha   90.00
_cell.angle_beta   90.00
_cell.angle_gamma   90.00
#
_symmetry.space_group_name_H-M   'P 1'
#
loop_
_entity.id
_entity.type
_entity.pdbx_description
1 polymer ?
#
loop_
_entity_poly.entity_id
_entity_poly.type
_entity_poly.pdbx_seq_one_letter_code
_entity_poly.pdbx_strand_id
1 'polypeptide(L)'
;MERVDFMTNESGDDLIVSFAVSQGEPGEIRSLILQRTPKYEFLLDKSERGVSFSDEAHWEEGDWLRSIDFSREIVRIETQHHEYTLDVSGVDVRELKQAERILRKMNFDDAFNLRIV
;
A
#
# COMPACT_ATOMS: atom_id res chain seq x y z
N MET A 1 4.47 -7.67 -13.63
CA MET A 1 3.09 -7.26 -13.31
C MET A 1 2.46 -8.44 -12.60
N GLU A 2 1.99 -8.22 -11.38
CA GLU A 2 1.49 -9.27 -10.49
C GLU A 2 -0.02 -9.10 -10.29
N ARG A 3 -0.77 -10.20 -10.26
CA ARG A 3 -2.24 -10.13 -10.15
C ARG A 3 -2.68 -10.05 -8.70
N VAL A 4 -3.54 -9.09 -8.40
CA VAL A 4 -4.16 -8.94 -7.08
C VAL A 4 -5.50 -9.68 -7.07
N ASP A 5 -5.64 -10.62 -6.14
CA ASP A 5 -6.87 -11.39 -5.97
C ASP A 5 -7.91 -10.61 -5.15
N PHE A 6 -7.48 -9.91 -4.10
CA PHE A 6 -8.32 -9.03 -3.31
C PHE A 6 -7.48 -8.00 -2.54
N MET A 7 -8.18 -7.04 -1.92
CA MET A 7 -7.58 -6.04 -1.05
C MET A 7 -8.24 -6.06 0.33
N THR A 8 -7.46 -5.71 1.34
CA THR A 8 -7.96 -5.49 2.71
C THR A 8 -7.58 -4.08 3.15
N ASN A 9 -8.56 -3.36 3.68
CA ASN A 9 -8.44 -1.93 3.93
C ASN A 9 -8.92 -1.55 5.34
N GLU A 10 -8.08 -0.87 6.12
CA GLU A 10 -8.42 -0.39 7.46
C GLU A 10 -8.24 1.13 7.58
N SER A 11 -9.17 1.79 8.26
CA SER A 11 -9.21 3.25 8.37
C SER A 11 -9.44 3.76 9.79
N GLY A 12 -8.98 2.98 10.78
CA GLY A 12 -9.06 3.29 12.20
C GLY A 12 -7.93 4.21 12.67
N ASP A 13 -7.38 3.92 13.86
CA ASP A 13 -6.15 4.57 14.34
C ASP A 13 -4.97 4.20 13.42
N ASP A 14 -4.91 2.93 13.02
CA ASP A 14 -4.02 2.44 11.98
C ASP A 14 -4.70 2.54 10.60
N LEU A 15 -3.97 3.11 9.65
CA LEU A 15 -4.36 3.16 8.26
C LEU A 15 -3.63 2.03 7.55
N ILE A 16 -4.38 1.12 6.92
CA ILE A 16 -3.80 -0.04 6.22
C ILE A 16 -4.44 -0.19 4.84
N VAL A 17 -3.59 -0.38 3.83
CA VAL A 17 -3.99 -0.86 2.50
C VAL A 17 -3.13 -2.08 2.18
N SER A 18 -3.75 -3.23 2.05
CA SER A 18 -3.07 -4.50 1.76
C SER A 18 -3.54 -5.09 0.45
N PHE A 19 -2.60 -5.61 -0.34
CA PHE A 19 -2.83 -6.29 -1.61
C PHE A 19 -2.49 -7.77 -1.45
N ALA A 20 -3.47 -8.64 -1.70
CA ALA A 20 -3.27 -10.08 -1.77
C ALA A 20 -2.85 -10.46 -3.20
N VAL A 21 -1.56 -10.72 -3.39
CA VAL A 21 -0.94 -11.02 -4.70
C VAL A 21 -0.87 -12.52 -4.93
N SER A 22 -1.46 -12.99 -6.04
CA SER A 22 -1.47 -14.40 -6.43
C SER A 22 -0.07 -14.90 -6.80
N GLN A 23 0.35 -16.05 -6.26
CA GLN A 23 1.67 -16.65 -6.54
C GLN A 23 1.64 -17.79 -7.58
N GLY A 24 0.50 -18.02 -8.23
CA GLY A 24 0.35 -19.00 -9.30
C GLY A 24 -0.12 -20.40 -8.83
N GLU A 25 0.06 -20.75 -7.57
CA GLU A 25 -0.60 -21.92 -6.96
C GLU A 25 -1.95 -21.54 -6.33
N PRO A 26 -2.99 -22.39 -6.46
CA PRO A 26 -4.29 -22.11 -5.84
C PRO A 26 -4.19 -21.96 -4.31
N GLY A 27 -4.50 -20.75 -3.83
CA GLY A 27 -4.51 -20.45 -2.39
C GLY A 27 -3.19 -19.92 -1.84
N GLU A 28 -2.13 -19.86 -2.64
CA GLU A 28 -0.88 -19.20 -2.25
C GLU A 28 -0.93 -17.71 -2.58
N ILE A 29 -0.86 -16.89 -1.53
CA ILE A 29 -0.98 -15.44 -1.59
C ILE A 29 0.24 -14.84 -0.89
N ARG A 30 0.80 -13.80 -1.50
CA ARG A 30 1.79 -12.90 -0.91
C ARG A 30 1.11 -11.57 -0.58
N SER A 31 1.26 -11.09 0.65
CA SER A 31 0.73 -9.79 1.03
C SER A 31 1.75 -8.67 0.79
N LEU A 32 1.30 -7.60 0.13
CA LEU A 32 1.99 -6.30 0.10
C LEU A 32 1.18 -5.32 0.93
N ILE A 33 1.77 -4.77 1.99
CA ILE A 33 1.06 -3.99 3.00
C ILE A 33 1.62 -2.57 3.07
N LEU A 34 0.74 -1.58 2.94
CA LEU A 34 1.00 -0.19 3.25
C LEU A 34 0.37 0.13 4.59
N GLN A 35 1.16 0.66 5.52
CA GLN A 35 0.68 0.99 6.87
C GLN A 35 1.18 2.37 7.31
N ARG A 36 0.33 3.11 8.02
CA ARG A 36 0.70 4.37 8.69
C ARG A 36 -0.20 4.60 9.91
N THR A 37 0.39 5.09 11.00
CA THR A 37 -0.35 5.39 12.25
C THR A 37 -0.15 6.85 12.68
N PRO A 38 -0.78 7.82 12.01
CA PRO A 38 -0.49 9.25 12.20
C PRO A 38 -0.62 9.74 13.65
N LYS A 39 -1.54 9.13 14.41
CA LYS A 39 -1.85 9.49 15.80
C LYS A 39 -0.62 9.45 16.72
N TYR A 40 0.33 8.55 16.47
CA TYR A 40 1.51 8.36 17.34
C TYR A 40 2.81 8.87 16.72
N GLU A 41 2.80 9.34 15.46
CA GLU A 41 4.02 9.79 14.76
C GLU A 41 4.73 10.98 15.41
N PHE A 42 4.03 11.77 16.23
CA PHE A 42 4.65 12.88 16.96
C PHE A 42 5.73 12.42 17.95
N LEU A 43 5.71 11.14 18.35
CA LEU A 43 6.70 10.51 19.22
C LEU A 43 7.93 10.00 18.44
N LEU A 44 7.84 9.91 17.11
CA LEU A 44 8.86 9.32 16.24
C LEU A 44 9.79 10.37 15.63
N ASP A 45 11.01 9.96 15.29
CA ASP A 45 11.93 10.79 14.51
C ASP A 45 11.40 10.96 13.08
N LYS A 46 11.81 12.05 12.41
CA LYS A 46 11.33 12.35 11.05
C LYS A 46 11.61 11.24 10.04
N SER A 47 12.71 10.50 10.22
CA SER A 47 13.09 9.37 9.36
C SER A 47 12.24 8.12 9.56
N GLU A 48 11.46 8.06 10.64
CA GLU A 48 10.58 6.94 11.01
C GLU A 48 9.10 7.24 10.75
N ARG A 49 8.81 8.38 10.09
CA ARG A 49 7.45 8.81 9.75
C ARG A 49 7.15 8.54 8.29
N GLY A 50 5.86 8.38 7.99
CA GLY A 50 5.39 8.12 6.62
C GLY A 50 4.72 6.76 6.53
N VAL A 51 4.59 6.26 5.30
CA VAL A 51 3.94 4.97 5.05
C VAL A 51 4.99 3.88 4.99
N SER A 52 4.98 2.98 5.95
CA SER A 52 5.82 1.78 5.92
C SER A 52 5.26 0.81 4.88
N PHE A 53 6.16 0.21 4.12
CA PHE A 53 5.87 -0.86 3.19
C PHE A 53 6.34 -2.19 3.78
N SER A 54 5.53 -3.24 3.65
CA SER A 54 5.91 -4.58 4.07
C SER A 54 5.52 -5.61 3.02
N ASP A 55 6.43 -6.54 2.80
CA ASP A 55 6.32 -7.58 1.80
C ASP A 55 6.70 -8.91 2.44
N GLU A 56 5.79 -9.87 2.45
CA GLU A 56 6.02 -11.17 3.10
C GLU A 56 7.22 -11.93 2.52
N ALA A 57 7.58 -11.69 1.25
CA ALA A 57 8.74 -12.32 0.62
C ALA A 57 10.06 -11.60 0.94
N HIS A 58 9.99 -10.32 1.32
CA HIS A 58 11.13 -9.46 1.58
C HIS A 58 10.93 -8.75 2.92
N TRP A 59 11.40 -9.39 4.00
CA TRP A 59 11.43 -8.77 5.32
C TRP A 59 12.58 -7.77 5.40
N GLU A 60 12.36 -6.60 4.82
CA GLU A 60 13.23 -5.44 4.99
C GLU A 60 12.67 -4.52 6.07
N GLU A 61 13.46 -4.33 7.12
CA GLU A 61 13.12 -3.36 8.15
C GLU A 61 13.33 -1.94 7.59
N GLY A 62 12.27 -1.13 7.62
CA GLY A 62 12.35 0.28 7.23
C GLY A 62 12.26 0.54 5.72
N ASP A 63 11.49 -0.24 4.97
CA ASP A 63 11.09 0.17 3.61
C ASP A 63 9.92 1.16 3.66
N TRP A 64 10.05 2.27 2.94
CA TRP A 64 9.10 3.39 2.98
C TRP A 64 8.55 3.70 1.60
N LEU A 65 7.24 3.97 1.53
CA LEU A 65 6.59 4.38 0.29
C LEU A 65 7.15 5.72 -0.21
N ARG A 66 7.53 5.78 -1.49
CA ARG A 66 7.94 7.01 -2.18
C ARG A 66 6.90 7.53 -3.14
N SER A 67 6.28 6.63 -3.90
CA SER A 67 5.25 7.00 -4.85
C SER A 67 4.22 5.88 -5.03
N ILE A 68 2.99 6.29 -5.33
CA ILE A 68 1.94 5.37 -5.77
C ILE A 68 1.10 6.02 -6.87
N ASP A 69 1.06 5.36 -8.03
CA ASP A 69 0.13 5.66 -9.10
C ASP A 69 -1.02 4.65 -9.01
N PHE A 70 -2.21 5.12 -8.62
CA PHE A 70 -3.37 4.28 -8.31
C PHE A 70 -4.49 4.51 -9.32
N SER A 71 -4.83 3.47 -10.09
CA SER A 71 -5.92 3.46 -11.07
C SER A 71 -6.84 2.26 -10.85
N ARG A 72 -7.89 2.13 -11.68
CA ARG A 72 -8.82 0.98 -11.61
C ARG A 72 -8.28 -0.33 -12.16
N GLU A 73 -7.24 -0.28 -12.97
CA GLU A 73 -6.70 -1.47 -13.64
C GLU A 73 -5.31 -1.79 -13.11
N ILE A 74 -4.49 -0.75 -12.89
CA ILE A 74 -3.10 -0.90 -12.51
C ILE A 74 -2.78 0.00 -11.31
N VAL A 75 -2.08 -0.56 -10.34
CA VAL A 75 -1.44 0.19 -9.26
C VAL A 75 0.07 0.02 -9.37
N ARG A 76 0.82 1.12 -9.37
CA ARG A 76 2.29 1.08 -9.31
C ARG A 76 2.73 1.63 -7.97
N ILE A 77 3.58 0.87 -7.29
CA ILE A 77 4.10 1.21 -5.96
C ILE A 77 5.61 1.31 -6.09
N GLU A 78 6.16 2.44 -5.68
CA GLU A 78 7.61 2.62 -5.57
C GLU A 78 7.94 2.85 -4.10
N THR A 79 8.84 2.05 -3.57
CA THR A 79 9.36 2.17 -2.21
C THR A 79 10.79 2.71 -2.24
N GLN A 80 11.52 2.65 -1.13
CA GLN A 80 12.92 3.04 -1.14
C GLN A 80 13.80 2.00 -1.85
N HIS A 81 13.36 0.74 -1.84
CA HIS A 81 14.16 -0.40 -2.28
C HIS A 81 13.57 -1.12 -3.51
N HIS A 82 12.25 -1.03 -3.71
CA HIS A 82 11.52 -1.87 -4.67
C HIS A 82 10.51 -1.09 -5.51
N GLU A 83 10.15 -1.65 -6.66
CA GLU A 83 9.06 -1.19 -7.50
C GLU A 83 8.13 -2.36 -7.82
N TYR A 84 6.82 -2.14 -7.66
CA TYR A 84 5.79 -3.13 -7.92
C TYR A 84 4.80 -2.57 -8.94
N THR A 85 4.37 -3.43 -9.86
CA THR A 85 3.25 -3.13 -10.78
C THR A 85 2.18 -4.21 -10.58
N LEU A 86 1.04 -3.80 -10.06
CA LEU A 86 -0.05 -4.65 -9.65
C LEU A 86 -1.22 -4.50 -10.63
N ASP A 87 -1.74 -5.62 -11.12
CA ASP A 87 -3.02 -5.68 -11.83
C ASP A 87 -4.14 -5.84 -10.80
N VAL A 88 -4.96 -4.79 -10.67
CA VAL A 88 -6.10 -4.72 -9.75
C VAL A 88 -7.44 -4.74 -10.50
N SER A 89 -7.44 -5.03 -11.80
CA SER A 89 -8.65 -5.03 -12.63
C SER A 89 -9.74 -6.01 -12.14
N GLY A 90 -9.34 -7.05 -11.39
CA GLY A 90 -10.23 -8.03 -10.78
C GLY A 90 -10.75 -7.67 -9.38
N VAL A 91 -10.26 -6.59 -8.76
CA VAL A 91 -10.62 -6.19 -7.40
C VAL A 91 -11.95 -5.42 -7.40
N ASP A 92 -12.78 -5.62 -6.36
CA ASP A 92 -14.03 -4.87 -6.21
C ASP A 92 -13.77 -3.35 -6.16
N VAL A 93 -14.50 -2.60 -6.99
CA VAL A 93 -14.42 -1.14 -7.05
C VAL A 93 -14.65 -0.44 -5.71
N ARG A 94 -15.39 -1.06 -4.78
CA ARG A 94 -15.62 -0.56 -3.43
C ARG A 94 -14.34 -0.59 -2.61
N GLU A 95 -13.57 -1.67 -2.70
CA GLU A 95 -12.26 -1.79 -2.05
C GLU A 95 -11.27 -0.78 -2.64
N LEU A 96 -11.23 -0.63 -3.96
CA LEU A 96 -10.39 0.37 -4.63
C LEU A 96 -10.71 1.79 -4.16
N LYS A 97 -12.00 2.15 -4.05
CA LYS A 97 -12.42 3.46 -3.53
C LYS A 97 -12.10 3.65 -2.05
N GLN A 98 -12.14 2.58 -1.25
CA GLN A 98 -11.76 2.64 0.14
C GLN A 98 -10.25 2.86 0.29
N ALA A 99 -9.44 2.09 -0.45
CA ALA A 99 -8.00 2.25 -0.54
C ALA A 99 -7.61 3.67 -0.97
N GLU A 100 -8.25 4.23 -2.01
CA GLU A 100 -8.01 5.61 -2.46
C GLU A 100 -8.20 6.62 -1.32
N ARG A 101 -9.30 6.49 -0.55
CA ARG A 101 -9.57 7.38 0.60
C ARG A 101 -8.52 7.21 1.69
N ILE A 102 -8.07 5.98 1.96
CA ILE A 102 -7.04 5.69 2.95
C ILE A 102 -5.70 6.26 2.50
N LEU A 103 -5.31 6.08 1.24
CA LEU A 103 -4.07 6.66 0.67
C LEU A 103 -4.06 8.18 0.78
N ARG A 104 -5.19 8.85 0.52
CA ARG A 104 -5.32 10.30 0.76
C ARG A 104 -5.16 10.68 2.22
N LYS A 105 -5.71 9.89 3.16
CA LYS A 105 -5.51 10.10 4.61
C LYS A 105 -4.05 9.84 5.02
N MET A 106 -3.43 8.82 4.46
CA MET A 106 -2.02 8.50 4.67
C MET A 106 -1.13 9.62 4.16
N ASN A 107 -1.51 10.35 3.10
CA ASN A 107 -0.73 11.44 2.52
C ASN A 107 -1.14 12.85 2.99
N PHE A 108 -1.60 13.00 4.23
CA PHE A 108 -2.08 14.30 4.74
C PHE A 108 -1.00 15.39 4.81
N ASP A 109 0.28 15.00 4.81
CA ASP A 109 1.47 15.83 4.92
C ASP A 109 2.39 15.74 3.69
N ASP A 110 1.88 15.20 2.57
CA ASP A 110 2.62 15.01 1.32
C ASP A 110 3.93 14.21 1.45
N ALA A 111 3.97 13.25 2.39
CA ALA A 111 5.14 12.39 2.62
C ALA A 111 5.52 11.49 1.43
N PHE A 112 4.59 11.23 0.51
CA PHE A 112 4.85 10.49 -0.72
C PHE A 112 4.09 11.07 -1.93
N ASN A 113 4.51 10.71 -3.13
CA ASN A 113 3.83 11.13 -4.35
C ASN A 113 2.59 10.27 -4.59
N LEU A 114 1.40 10.85 -4.47
CA LEU A 114 0.13 10.18 -4.74
C LEU A 114 -0.47 10.67 -6.06
N ARG A 115 -0.66 9.77 -7.03
CA ARG A 115 -1.47 10.04 -8.23
C ARG A 115 -2.67 9.10 -8.29
N ILE A 116 -3.85 9.68 -8.42
CA ILE A 116 -5.10 8.93 -8.64
C ILE A 116 -5.55 9.18 -10.07
N VAL A 117 -5.76 8.11 -10.84
CA VAL A 117 -6.12 8.13 -12.28
C VAL A 117 -7.53 7.58 -12.51
#